data_AF-A0A662PWB2-F1
#
_entry.id   AF-A0A662PWB2-F1
#
_cell.length_a   1.000
_cell.length_b   1.000
_cell.length_c   1.000
_cell.angle_alpha   90.00
_cell.angle_beta   90.00
_cell.angle_gamma   90.00
#
_symmetry.space_group_name_H-M   'P 1'
#
loop_
_entity.id
_entity.type
_entity.pdbx_description
1 polymer ?
#
loop_
_entity_poly.entity_id
_entity_poly.type
_entity_poly.pdbx_seq_one_letter_code
_entity_poly.pdbx_strand_id
1 'polypeptide(L)'
;MRLSLRERLELLRQGIIRGYIIPSLEERGYMVSTWKRPISLEDMILREDGWKPIYTRFTSWETYTRGYPLYLYFNTFYGDVYEKAYKNCFVEFLLNVKNLKLKPKLIGVFTRLNLPGGGYYWKHRMAINLNFPEACVKEIDATYDQLIIMLDREGMLEELASCE
;
A
#
# COMPACT_ATOMS: atom_id res chain seq x y z
N MET A 1 16.11 -2.60 25.66
CA MET A 1 15.17 -3.36 24.80
C MET A 1 15.95 -3.96 23.64
N ARG A 2 15.80 -5.26 23.33
CA ARG A 2 16.49 -5.90 22.19
C ARG A 2 15.52 -6.05 21.03
N LEU A 3 15.78 -5.37 19.91
CA LEU A 3 14.96 -5.45 18.69
C LEU A 3 15.22 -6.77 17.95
N SER A 4 14.17 -7.39 17.43
CA SER A 4 14.28 -8.52 16.51
C SER A 4 14.95 -8.09 15.19
N LEU A 5 15.40 -9.04 14.37
CA LEU A 5 15.89 -8.72 13.02
C LEU A 5 14.79 -8.06 12.18
N ARG A 6 13.57 -8.62 12.20
CA ARG A 6 12.41 -8.09 11.47
C ARG A 6 12.13 -6.63 11.81
N GLU A 7 12.07 -6.30 13.10
CA GLU A 7 11.85 -4.91 13.56
C GLU A 7 12.96 -3.96 13.11
N ARG A 8 14.22 -4.40 13.15
CA ARG A 8 15.37 -3.60 12.68
C ARG A 8 15.25 -3.32 11.18
N LEU A 9 14.88 -4.31 10.38
CA LEU A 9 14.70 -4.15 8.95
C LEU A 9 13.52 -3.22 8.63
N GLU A 10 12.39 -3.36 9.34
CA GLU A 10 11.25 -2.48 9.16
C GLU A 10 11.58 -1.02 9.51
N LEU A 11 12.31 -0.78 10.61
CA LEU A 11 12.77 0.55 10.97
C LEU A 11 13.68 1.17 9.91
N LEU A 12 14.58 0.40 9.31
CA LEU A 12 15.43 0.88 8.22
C LEU A 12 14.59 1.30 7.00
N ARG A 13 13.59 0.49 6.61
CA ARG A 13 12.67 0.83 5.51
C ARG A 13 11.87 2.09 5.82
N GLN A 14 11.30 2.17 7.02
CA GLN A 14 10.56 3.34 7.49
C GLN A 14 11.44 4.60 7.50
N GLY A 15 12.72 4.47 7.85
CA GLY A 15 13.69 5.58 7.78
C GLY A 15 13.86 6.13 6.37
N ILE A 16 14.02 5.28 5.36
CA ILE A 16 14.14 5.71 3.96
C ILE A 16 12.82 6.30 3.46
N ILE A 17 11.70 5.65 3.77
CA ILE A 17 10.37 6.08 3.32
C ILE A 17 10.03 7.44 3.91
N ARG A 18 10.20 7.64 5.21
CA ARG A 18 9.85 8.90 5.89
C ARG A 18 10.90 9.98 5.71
N GLY A 19 12.17 9.62 5.56
CA GLY A 19 13.27 10.57 5.42
C GLY A 19 13.45 11.09 4.00
N TYR A 20 12.97 10.37 2.98
CA TYR A 20 13.16 10.75 1.57
C TYR A 20 11.89 10.60 0.74
N ILE A 21 11.33 9.39 0.65
CA ILE A 21 10.26 9.10 -0.33
C ILE A 21 9.00 9.93 -0.06
N ILE A 22 8.53 9.98 1.19
CA ILE A 22 7.34 10.76 1.57
C ILE A 22 7.55 12.25 1.31
N PRO A 23 8.61 12.92 1.80
CA PRO A 23 8.87 14.32 1.47
C PRO A 23 8.87 14.61 -0.04
N SER A 24 9.52 13.75 -0.84
CA SER A 24 9.54 13.90 -2.30
C SER A 24 8.18 13.67 -2.96
N LEU A 25 7.29 12.86 -2.37
CA LEU A 25 5.92 12.71 -2.83
C LEU A 25 5.05 13.90 -2.37
N GLU A 26 5.28 14.45 -1.18
CA GLU A 26 4.61 15.66 -0.71
C GLU A 26 4.87 16.86 -1.62
N GLU A 27 6.10 17.03 -2.11
CA GLU A 27 6.46 18.02 -3.14
C GLU A 27 5.69 17.82 -4.46
N ARG A 28 5.18 16.60 -4.71
CA ARG A 28 4.34 16.25 -5.87
C ARG A 28 2.84 16.30 -5.56
N GLY A 29 2.46 16.80 -4.38
CA GLY A 29 1.07 17.00 -3.97
C GLY A 29 0.43 15.79 -3.28
N TYR A 30 1.18 14.75 -2.92
CA TYR A 30 0.64 13.67 -2.08
C TYR A 30 0.52 14.16 -0.65
N MET A 31 -0.69 14.13 -0.09
CA MET A 31 -0.97 14.55 1.27
C MET A 31 -1.35 13.36 2.14
N VAL A 32 -1.04 13.43 3.43
CA VAL A 32 -1.52 12.44 4.40
C VAL A 32 -3.05 12.39 4.41
N SER A 33 -3.60 11.19 4.37
CA SER A 33 -5.04 10.93 4.39
C SER A 33 -5.52 10.57 5.80
N THR A 34 -6.78 10.94 6.08
CA THR A 34 -7.52 10.55 7.29
C THR A 34 -7.91 9.08 7.26
N TRP A 35 -8.10 8.50 6.07
CA TRP A 35 -8.35 7.08 5.90
C TRP A 35 -7.08 6.28 6.17
N LYS A 36 -7.19 5.19 6.92
CA LYS A 36 -6.09 4.28 7.21
C LYS A 36 -6.34 2.95 6.50
N ARG A 37 -5.28 2.35 5.95
CA ARG A 37 -5.40 1.03 5.34
C ARG A 37 -5.86 0.03 6.40
N PRO A 38 -6.93 -0.75 6.17
CA PRO A 38 -7.36 -1.76 7.11
C PRO A 38 -6.37 -2.92 7.18
N ILE A 39 -6.35 -3.59 8.34
CA ILE A 39 -5.65 -4.86 8.50
C ILE A 39 -6.41 -5.93 7.72
N SER A 40 -5.70 -6.59 6.83
CA SER A 40 -6.19 -7.63 5.94
C SER A 40 -5.70 -9.01 6.37
N LEU A 41 -6.27 -10.04 5.75
CA LEU A 41 -5.80 -11.42 5.89
C LEU A 41 -4.37 -11.60 5.36
N GLU A 42 -3.91 -10.76 4.42
CA GLU A 42 -2.53 -10.80 3.92
C GLU A 42 -1.51 -10.29 4.93
N ASP A 43 -1.97 -9.57 5.96
CA ASP A 43 -1.11 -9.06 7.04
C ASP A 43 -1.07 -10.01 8.24
N MET A 44 -1.56 -11.24 8.04
CA MET A 44 -1.58 -12.29 9.04
C MET A 44 -1.09 -13.62 8.45
N ILE A 45 -0.59 -14.51 9.31
CA ILE A 45 -0.28 -15.89 8.99
C ILE A 45 -1.14 -16.80 9.86
N LEU A 46 -1.77 -17.80 9.26
CA LEU A 46 -2.51 -18.81 10.01
C LEU A 46 -1.51 -19.77 10.65
N ARG A 47 -1.57 -19.88 11.98
CA ARG A 47 -0.84 -20.87 12.78
C ARG A 47 -1.82 -21.77 13.53
N GLU A 48 -1.31 -22.79 14.20
CA GLU A 48 -2.11 -23.76 14.98
C GLU A 48 -2.99 -23.07 16.02
N ASP A 49 -2.53 -21.96 16.59
CA ASP A 49 -3.24 -21.16 17.61
C ASP A 49 -3.97 -19.93 17.02
N GLY A 50 -4.21 -19.93 15.71
CA GLY A 50 -5.00 -18.92 14.99
C GLY A 50 -4.18 -17.95 14.14
N TRP A 51 -4.84 -16.88 13.70
CA TRP A 51 -4.21 -15.84 12.88
C TRP A 51 -3.23 -15.00 13.71
N LYS A 52 -1.99 -14.91 13.24
CA LYS A 52 -0.94 -14.10 13.87
C LYS A 52 -0.51 -12.97 12.97
N PRO A 53 -0.36 -11.74 13.48
CA PRO A 53 0.09 -10.62 12.68
C PRO A 53 1.52 -10.84 12.18
N ILE A 54 1.78 -10.46 10.92
CA ILE A 54 3.15 -10.41 10.39
C ILE A 54 3.78 -9.03 10.52
N TYR A 55 2.96 -8.00 10.70
CA TYR A 55 3.39 -6.63 10.98
C TYR A 55 3.99 -6.50 12.38
N THR A 56 4.77 -5.44 12.60
CA THR A 56 5.38 -5.16 13.90
C THR A 56 4.77 -3.91 14.52
N ARG A 57 5.19 -3.59 15.75
CA ARG A 57 4.81 -2.33 16.41
C ARG A 57 5.33 -1.07 15.70
N PHE A 58 6.22 -1.21 14.72
CA PHE A 58 6.76 -0.10 13.93
C PHE A 58 6.02 0.10 12.60
N THR A 59 5.06 -0.78 12.29
CA THR A 59 4.26 -0.65 11.08
C THR A 59 3.40 0.60 11.14
N SER A 60 3.59 1.48 10.16
CA SER A 60 2.67 2.59 9.91
C SER A 60 1.44 2.10 9.16
N TRP A 61 0.27 2.62 9.52
CA TRP A 61 -1.00 2.43 8.82
C TRP A 61 -1.45 3.69 8.06
N GLU A 62 -0.59 4.71 8.02
CA GLU A 62 -0.83 5.96 7.31
C GLU A 62 -0.96 5.73 5.81
N THR A 63 -1.92 6.41 5.21
CA THR A 63 -2.07 6.45 3.75
C THR A 63 -1.89 7.88 3.26
N TYR A 64 -1.56 8.01 1.98
CA TYR A 64 -1.34 9.28 1.31
C TYR A 64 -2.20 9.34 0.06
N THR A 65 -2.55 10.52 -0.41
CA THR A 65 -3.33 10.68 -1.65
C THR A 65 -2.92 11.96 -2.36
N ARG A 66 -2.87 11.92 -3.70
CA ARG A 66 -2.68 13.10 -4.56
C ARG A 66 -4.02 13.53 -5.17
N GLY A 67 -5.12 13.22 -4.48
CA GLY A 67 -6.49 13.43 -4.92
C GLY A 67 -7.30 12.13 -4.97
N TYR A 68 -8.62 12.24 -4.81
CA TYR A 68 -9.54 11.11 -4.94
C TYR A 68 -9.44 10.46 -6.34
N PRO A 69 -9.52 9.11 -6.50
CA PRO A 69 -9.94 8.07 -5.55
C PRO A 69 -8.83 7.17 -4.97
N LEU A 70 -7.55 7.39 -5.32
CA LEU A 70 -6.48 6.46 -4.99
C LEU A 70 -5.75 6.82 -3.70
N TYR A 71 -5.57 5.81 -2.85
CA TYR A 71 -4.86 5.90 -1.58
C TYR A 71 -3.58 5.09 -1.65
N LEU A 72 -2.45 5.75 -1.41
CA LEU A 72 -1.12 5.17 -1.38
C LEU A 72 -0.81 4.64 0.03
N TYR A 73 -0.32 3.41 0.12
CA TYR A 73 0.13 2.79 1.36
C TYR A 73 1.49 2.12 1.19
N PHE A 74 2.39 2.34 2.15
CA PHE A 74 3.69 1.66 2.19
C PHE A 74 3.62 0.44 3.11
N ASN A 75 3.63 -0.75 2.52
CA ASN A 75 3.68 -2.01 3.25
C ASN A 75 5.15 -2.37 3.56
N THR A 76 5.59 -2.05 4.79
CA THR A 76 7.00 -2.17 5.21
C THR A 76 7.36 -3.45 5.95
N PHE A 77 6.38 -4.24 6.35
CA PHE A 77 6.59 -5.48 7.11
C PHE A 77 6.64 -6.73 6.23
N TYR A 78 6.17 -6.63 4.99
CA TYR A 78 6.29 -7.72 4.03
C TYR A 78 7.75 -7.85 3.56
N GLY A 79 8.31 -9.04 3.72
CA GLY A 79 9.67 -9.35 3.30
C GLY A 79 10.11 -10.68 3.90
N ASP A 80 10.48 -11.60 3.03
CA ASP A 80 11.17 -12.81 3.44
C ASP A 80 12.48 -12.41 4.16
N VAL A 81 12.86 -13.14 5.19
CA VAL A 81 14.06 -12.83 6.00
C VAL A 81 15.33 -13.26 5.23
N TYR A 82 15.17 -14.00 4.13
CA TYR A 82 16.25 -14.41 3.24
C TYR A 82 16.78 -13.25 2.37
N GLU A 83 18.06 -13.34 2.03
CA GLU A 83 18.90 -12.24 1.56
C GLU A 83 18.29 -11.45 0.39
N LYS A 84 18.37 -10.11 0.48
CA LYS A 84 17.93 -9.06 -0.47
C LYS A 84 16.52 -8.49 -0.28
N ALA A 85 15.61 -9.15 0.46
CA ALA A 85 14.25 -8.60 0.66
C ALA A 85 14.20 -7.43 1.67
N TYR A 86 15.21 -7.24 2.53
CA TYR A 86 15.23 -6.14 3.51
C TYR A 86 15.22 -4.74 2.88
N LYS A 87 15.67 -4.61 1.64
CA LYS A 87 15.72 -3.36 0.88
C LYS A 87 14.49 -3.14 0.01
N ASN A 88 13.60 -4.12 -0.06
CA ASN A 88 12.37 -4.01 -0.81
C ASN A 88 11.20 -3.80 0.16
N CYS A 89 10.22 -3.05 -0.29
CA CYS A 89 8.89 -3.02 0.31
C CYS A 89 7.85 -2.98 -0.80
N PHE A 90 6.58 -3.11 -0.43
CA PHE A 90 5.49 -2.95 -1.37
C PHE A 90 4.82 -1.61 -1.19
N VAL A 91 4.41 -1.02 -2.31
CA VAL A 91 3.49 0.11 -2.35
C VAL A 91 2.16 -0.42 -2.84
N GLU A 92 1.10 -0.08 -2.10
CA GLU A 92 -0.26 -0.43 -2.44
C GLU A 92 -1.05 0.83 -2.80
N PHE A 93 -1.79 0.78 -3.90
CA PHE A 93 -2.72 1.82 -4.34
C PHE A 93 -4.13 1.28 -4.13
N LEU A 94 -4.89 1.88 -3.23
CA LEU A 94 -6.17 1.35 -2.75
C LEU A 94 -7.32 2.25 -3.18
N LEU A 95 -8.46 1.61 -3.47
CA LEU A 95 -9.76 2.26 -3.55
C LEU A 95 -10.41 2.14 -2.16
N ASN A 96 -10.77 3.25 -1.54
CA ASN A 96 -11.29 3.30 -0.17
C ASN A 96 -12.78 2.90 -0.03
N VAL A 97 -13.38 2.34 -1.09
CA VAL A 97 -14.79 1.90 -1.08
C VAL A 97 -14.86 0.39 -0.82
N LYS A 98 -15.42 0.02 0.34
CA LYS A 98 -15.56 -1.38 0.76
C LYS A 98 -16.54 -2.10 -0.17
N ASN A 99 -16.19 -3.31 -0.59
CA ASN A 99 -17.02 -4.18 -1.45
C ASN A 99 -17.43 -3.55 -2.79
N LEU A 100 -16.66 -2.58 -3.28
CA LEU A 100 -16.89 -1.97 -4.59
C LEU A 100 -17.00 -3.04 -5.69
N LYS A 101 -17.99 -2.87 -6.57
CA LYS A 101 -18.16 -3.70 -7.77
C LYS A 101 -17.31 -3.13 -8.90
N LEU A 102 -16.05 -3.57 -8.97
CA LEU A 102 -15.12 -3.11 -9.99
C LEU A 102 -15.51 -3.64 -11.38
N LYS A 103 -15.30 -2.85 -12.43
CA LYS A 103 -15.52 -3.31 -13.81
C LYS A 103 -14.60 -4.49 -14.15
N PRO A 104 -15.06 -5.47 -14.94
CA PRO A 104 -14.30 -6.66 -15.27
C PRO A 104 -12.90 -6.41 -15.83
N LYS A 105 -12.71 -5.37 -16.65
CA LYS A 105 -11.42 -5.04 -17.27
C LYS A 105 -10.36 -4.53 -16.29
N LEU A 106 -10.78 -4.06 -15.11
CA LEU A 106 -9.88 -3.63 -14.05
C LEU A 106 -9.55 -4.78 -13.08
N ILE A 107 -10.26 -5.91 -13.16
CA ILE A 107 -9.95 -7.10 -12.38
C ILE A 107 -8.65 -7.70 -12.92
N GLY A 108 -7.71 -7.97 -12.02
CA GLY A 108 -6.36 -8.42 -12.37
C GLY A 108 -5.35 -7.28 -12.40
N VAL A 109 -5.77 -6.07 -12.77
CA VAL A 109 -5.00 -4.84 -12.46
C VAL A 109 -5.13 -4.54 -10.98
N PHE A 110 -6.37 -4.51 -10.48
CA PHE A 110 -6.67 -4.49 -9.06
C PHE A 110 -6.98 -5.90 -8.57
N THR A 111 -6.50 -6.18 -7.37
CA THR A 111 -6.70 -7.42 -6.63
C THR A 111 -7.40 -7.11 -5.31
N ARG A 112 -8.04 -8.12 -4.72
CA ARG A 112 -8.79 -7.93 -3.47
C ARG A 112 -7.85 -7.95 -2.26
N LEU A 113 -7.96 -6.92 -1.43
CA LEU A 113 -7.47 -6.89 -0.06
C LEU A 113 -8.59 -7.42 0.86
N ASN A 114 -8.57 -8.71 1.16
CA ASN A 114 -9.64 -9.36 1.93
C ASN A 114 -9.52 -9.10 3.44
N LEU A 115 -10.65 -8.83 4.09
CA LEU A 115 -10.69 -8.52 5.53
C LEU A 115 -11.03 -9.75 6.37
N PRO A 116 -10.49 -9.89 7.60
CA PRO A 116 -10.80 -11.03 8.48
C PRO A 116 -12.28 -11.17 8.84
N GLY A 117 -13.01 -10.04 8.96
CA GLY A 117 -14.44 -10.01 9.26
C GLY A 117 -15.36 -10.03 8.04
N GLY A 118 -14.82 -10.36 6.86
CA GLY A 118 -15.56 -10.37 5.61
C GLY A 118 -15.58 -9.03 4.87
N GLY A 119 -15.76 -9.15 3.54
CA GLY A 119 -15.62 -8.05 2.60
C GLY A 119 -14.17 -7.79 2.19
N TYR A 120 -14.00 -6.82 1.29
CA TYR A 120 -12.70 -6.51 0.70
C TYR A 120 -12.61 -5.05 0.25
N TYR A 121 -11.39 -4.59 0.04
CA TYR A 121 -11.07 -3.40 -0.74
C TYR A 121 -10.32 -3.80 -2.01
N TRP A 122 -10.29 -2.93 -3.01
CA TRP A 122 -9.45 -3.14 -4.19
C TRP A 122 -8.11 -2.47 -4.01
N LYS A 123 -7.04 -3.16 -4.42
CA LYS A 123 -5.70 -2.61 -4.44
C LYS A 123 -4.93 -3.01 -5.68
N HIS A 124 -4.06 -2.13 -6.14
CA HIS A 124 -2.91 -2.48 -6.97
C HIS A 124 -1.68 -2.55 -6.07
N ARG A 125 -0.73 -3.45 -6.34
CA ARG A 125 0.49 -3.60 -5.55
C ARG A 125 1.70 -3.62 -6.47
N MET A 126 2.70 -2.82 -6.16
CA MET A 126 4.01 -2.83 -6.83
C MET A 126 5.14 -3.01 -5.80
N ALA A 127 6.20 -3.71 -6.18
CA ALA A 127 7.41 -3.81 -5.36
C ALA A 127 8.31 -2.61 -5.66
N ILE A 128 8.92 -2.02 -4.64
CA ILE A 128 9.93 -0.97 -4.80
C ILE A 128 11.25 -1.37 -4.15
N ASN A 129 12.34 -0.86 -4.71
CA ASN A 129 13.69 -1.09 -4.22
C ASN A 129 14.25 0.19 -3.58
N LEU A 130 14.30 0.21 -2.26
CA LEU A 130 14.69 1.37 -1.46
C LEU A 130 16.18 1.74 -1.59
N ASN A 131 17.01 0.98 -2.32
CA ASN A 131 18.35 1.46 -2.69
C ASN A 131 18.29 2.65 -3.66
N PHE A 132 17.19 2.81 -4.40
CA PHE A 132 17.04 3.81 -5.43
C PHE A 132 15.79 4.66 -5.14
N PRO A 133 15.79 5.44 -4.05
CA PRO A 133 14.59 6.14 -3.58
C PRO A 133 14.04 7.13 -4.61
N GLU A 134 14.89 7.81 -5.38
CA GLU A 134 14.48 8.66 -6.51
C GLU A 134 13.70 7.91 -7.59
N ALA A 135 14.18 6.69 -7.94
CA ALA A 135 13.50 5.85 -8.91
C ALA A 135 12.14 5.38 -8.35
N CYS A 136 12.08 5.04 -7.05
CA CYS A 136 10.84 4.67 -6.38
C CYS A 136 9.80 5.79 -6.50
N VAL A 137 10.18 7.05 -6.22
CA VAL A 137 9.27 8.20 -6.30
C VAL A 137 8.70 8.35 -7.72
N LYS A 138 9.56 8.27 -8.75
CA LYS A 138 9.13 8.37 -10.16
C LYS A 138 8.19 7.22 -10.56
N GLU A 139 8.49 6.00 -10.10
CA GLU A 139 7.70 4.82 -10.43
C GLU A 139 6.33 4.83 -9.72
N ILE A 140 6.29 5.27 -8.46
CA ILE A 140 5.03 5.47 -7.72
C ILE A 140 4.15 6.48 -8.45
N ASP A 141 4.72 7.61 -8.85
CA ASP A 141 3.99 8.69 -9.51
C ASP A 141 3.43 8.26 -10.87
N ALA A 142 4.27 7.62 -11.70
CA ALA A 142 3.86 7.08 -12.98
C ALA A 142 2.78 6.00 -12.85
N THR A 143 2.90 5.13 -11.84
CA THR A 143 1.91 4.08 -11.57
C THR A 143 0.60 4.68 -11.10
N TYR A 144 0.64 5.71 -10.25
CA TYR A 144 -0.55 6.44 -9.81
C TYR A 144 -1.31 7.01 -11.03
N ASP A 145 -0.61 7.73 -11.90
CA ASP A 145 -1.18 8.31 -13.13
C ASP A 145 -1.80 7.23 -14.03
N GLN A 146 -1.08 6.13 -14.24
CA GLN A 146 -1.56 5.02 -15.06
C GLN A 146 -2.86 4.41 -14.49
N LEU A 147 -2.92 4.21 -13.17
CA LEU A 147 -4.11 3.65 -12.51
C LEU A 147 -5.30 4.60 -12.58
N ILE A 148 -5.09 5.92 -12.42
CA ILE A 148 -6.13 6.93 -12.62
C ILE A 148 -6.68 6.88 -14.05
N ILE A 149 -5.79 6.85 -15.05
CA ILE A 149 -6.19 6.77 -16.47
C ILE A 149 -6.99 5.50 -16.75
N MET A 150 -6.61 4.36 -16.15
CA MET A 150 -7.35 3.10 -16.30
C MET A 150 -8.74 3.18 -15.67
N LEU A 151 -8.85 3.77 -14.47
CA LEU A 151 -10.14 3.97 -13.80
C LEU A 151 -11.04 4.89 -14.62
N ASP A 152 -10.51 5.99 -15.15
CA ASP A 152 -11.23 6.95 -15.99
C ASP A 152 -11.76 6.30 -17.27
N ARG A 153 -10.90 5.58 -18.00
CA ARG A 153 -11.27 4.87 -19.23
C ARG A 153 -12.42 3.87 -19.06
N GLU A 154 -12.58 3.33 -17.86
CA GLU A 154 -13.63 2.37 -17.52
C GLU A 154 -14.82 3.03 -16.81
N GLY A 155 -14.86 4.36 -16.74
CA GLY A 155 -15.93 5.14 -16.13
C GLY A 155 -16.00 5.03 -14.60
N MET A 156 -14.94 4.54 -13.96
CA MET A 156 -14.96 4.29 -12.52
C MET A 156 -14.83 5.57 -11.68
N LEU A 157 -14.26 6.66 -12.21
CA LEU A 157 -14.05 7.88 -11.42
C LEU A 157 -15.38 8.51 -10.98
N GLU A 158 -16.37 8.56 -11.87
CA GLU A 158 -17.71 9.08 -11.57
C GLU A 158 -18.45 8.19 -10.55
N GLU A 159 -18.37 6.87 -10.71
CA GLU A 159 -18.97 5.92 -9.77
C GLU A 159 -18.36 6.05 -8.37
N LEU A 160 -17.04 6.21 -8.31
CA LEU A 160 -16.30 6.39 -7.06
C LEU A 160 -16.68 7.73 -6.40
N ALA A 161 -16.74 8.83 -7.15
CA ALA A 161 -17.12 10.13 -6.61
C ALA A 161 -18.53 10.14 -5.98
N SER A 162 -19.44 9.28 -6.46
CA SER A 162 -20.77 9.12 -5.87
C SER A 162 -20.81 8.31 -4.55
N CYS A 163 -19.69 7.68 -4.19
CA CYS A 163 -19.52 6.84 -3.00
C CYS A 163 -18.74 7.52 -1.86
N GLU A 164 -18.22 8.74 -2.09
CA GLU A 164 -17.57 9.58 -1.07
C GLU A 164 -18.61 10.22 -0.13
#